data_AF-A0A7J4FBF5-F1
#
_entry.id   AF-A0A7J4FBF5-F1
#
_cell.length_a   1.000
_cell.length_b   1.000
_cell.length_c   1.000
_cell.angle_alpha   90.00
_cell.angle_beta   90.00
_cell.angle_gamma   90.00
#
_symmetry.space_group_name_H-M   'P 1'
#
loop_
_entity.id
_entity.type
_entity.pdbx_description
1 polymer ?
#
loop_
_entity_poly.entity_id
_entity_poly.type
_entity_poly.pdbx_seq_one_letter_code
_entity_poly.pdbx_strand_id
1 'polypeptide(L)'
;MRRNKRRGQRREQKLDLFREFLRLVEEMAYDVDAAIVEGRHDEKTLRMSGFGRPIVRCSQTKRSFQELVDYIARRFSRVVILADFDEKGEEISNRLATHLERRGIA
;
A
#
# COMPACT_ATOMS: atom_id res chain seq x y z
N MET A 1 8.25 -31.00 26.40
CA MET A 1 9.23 -29.94 26.06
C MET A 1 9.32 -29.54 24.57
N ARG A 2 9.16 -30.43 23.58
CA ARG A 2 9.28 -30.08 22.13
C ARG A 2 8.25 -29.08 21.58
N ARG A 3 7.02 -29.04 22.12
CA ARG A 3 5.94 -28.11 21.66
C ARG A 3 6.21 -26.63 21.97
N ASN A 4 6.85 -26.31 23.10
CA ASN A 4 7.16 -24.92 23.47
C ASN A 4 8.28 -24.31 22.61
N LYS A 5 9.29 -25.11 22.24
CA LYS A 5 10.41 -24.65 21.39
C LYS A 5 9.94 -24.25 19.98
N ARG A 6 9.04 -25.05 19.37
CA ARG A 6 8.43 -24.73 18.06
C ARG A 6 7.53 -23.49 18.10
N ARG A 7 6.83 -23.24 19.21
CA ARG A 7 6.02 -22.03 19.40
C ARG A 7 6.87 -20.76 19.51
N GLY A 8 8.01 -20.85 20.22
CA GLY A 8 8.99 -19.76 20.30
C GLY A 8 9.57 -19.39 18.94
N GLN A 9 10.03 -20.37 18.18
CA GLN A 9 10.60 -20.16 16.84
C GLN A 9 9.61 -19.54 15.85
N ARG A 10 8.35 -19.98 15.83
CA ARG A 10 7.32 -19.37 14.96
C ARG A 10 7.04 -17.92 15.32
N ARG A 11 7.11 -17.57 16.61
CA ARG A 11 6.89 -16.19 17.07
C ARG A 11 8.06 -15.29 16.64
N GLU A 12 9.28 -15.78 16.75
CA GLU A 12 10.50 -15.08 16.34
C GLU A 12 10.48 -14.82 14.82
N GLN A 13 10.20 -15.85 14.01
CA GLN A 13 10.02 -15.70 12.56
C GLN A 13 8.96 -14.66 12.19
N LYS A 14 7.84 -14.64 12.92
CA LYS A 14 6.78 -13.66 12.67
C LYS A 14 7.21 -12.23 13.04
N LEU A 15 8.03 -12.06 14.08
CA LEU A 15 8.57 -10.76 14.47
C LEU A 15 9.59 -10.27 13.45
N ASP A 16 10.44 -11.15 12.94
CA ASP A 16 11.44 -10.78 11.94
C ASP A 16 10.78 -10.38 10.62
N LEU A 17 9.79 -11.14 10.15
CA LEU A 17 8.99 -10.76 8.99
C LEU A 17 8.30 -9.40 9.19
N PHE A 18 7.78 -9.15 10.38
CA PHE A 18 7.14 -7.87 10.69
C PHE A 18 8.15 -6.71 10.70
N ARG A 19 9.37 -6.91 11.22
CA ARG A 19 10.44 -5.90 11.18
C ARG A 19 10.87 -5.60 9.75
N GLU A 20 11.01 -6.62 8.91
CA GLU A 20 11.32 -6.46 7.50
C GLU A 20 10.24 -5.67 6.78
N PHE A 21 8.96 -6.01 7.02
CA PHE A 21 7.84 -5.23 6.49
C PHE A 21 7.89 -3.75 6.90
N LEU A 22 8.16 -3.45 8.18
CA LEU A 22 8.28 -2.05 8.63
C LEU A 22 9.40 -1.31 7.91
N ARG A 23 10.56 -1.95 7.69
CA ARG A 23 11.67 -1.36 6.93
C ARG A 23 11.26 -1.05 5.49
N LEU A 24 10.59 -1.98 4.82
CA LEU A 24 10.11 -1.77 3.44
C LEU A 24 9.11 -0.61 3.35
N VAL A 25 8.20 -0.49 4.32
CA VAL A 25 7.25 0.62 4.39
C VAL A 25 7.97 1.96 4.57
N GLU A 26 8.99 2.00 5.42
CA GLU A 26 9.82 3.18 5.65
C GLU A 26 10.61 3.57 4.39
N GLU A 27 11.32 2.62 3.78
CA GLU A 27 12.07 2.82 2.53
C GLU A 27 11.17 3.35 1.41
N MET A 28 10.02 2.70 1.20
CA MET A 28 9.02 3.13 0.22
C MET A 28 8.55 4.57 0.47
N ALA A 29 8.38 4.98 1.73
CA ALA A 29 7.95 6.35 2.07
C ALA A 29 8.99 7.43 1.72
N TYR A 30 10.28 7.07 1.57
CA TYR A 30 11.30 7.99 1.05
C TYR A 30 11.16 8.22 -0.45
N ASP A 31 10.68 7.22 -1.18
CA ASP A 31 10.66 7.20 -2.64
C ASP A 31 9.38 7.73 -3.27
N VAL A 32 8.25 7.66 -2.56
CA VAL A 32 6.94 8.01 -3.12
C VAL A 32 6.36 9.26 -2.48
N ASP A 33 5.56 9.99 -3.27
CA ASP A 33 4.81 11.14 -2.80
C ASP A 33 3.52 10.73 -2.10
N ALA A 34 2.95 9.57 -2.48
CA ALA A 34 1.72 9.03 -1.90
C ALA A 34 1.61 7.52 -2.07
N ALA A 35 0.80 6.89 -1.21
CA ALA A 35 0.30 5.54 -1.43
C ALA A 35 -1.17 5.56 -1.83
N ILE A 36 -1.56 4.63 -2.70
CA ILE A 36 -2.92 4.38 -3.12
C ILE A 36 -3.32 3.01 -2.56
N VAL A 37 -4.42 2.94 -1.81
CA VAL A 37 -4.89 1.71 -1.17
C VAL A 37 -6.35 1.45 -1.50
N GLU A 38 -6.78 0.19 -1.44
CA GLU A 38 -8.19 -0.14 -1.63
C GLU A 38 -9.02 0.44 -0.49
N GLY A 39 -8.71 0.14 0.77
CA GLY A 39 -9.60 0.36 1.90
C GLY A 39 -9.07 1.20 3.07
N ARG A 40 -9.97 1.45 4.03
CA ARG A 40 -9.63 2.10 5.31
C ARG A 40 -8.75 1.22 6.20
N HIS A 41 -8.83 -0.09 6.07
CA HIS A 41 -7.99 -1.00 6.83
C HIS A 41 -6.53 -0.84 6.44
N ASP A 42 -6.23 -0.81 5.14
CA ASP A 42 -4.89 -0.66 4.59
C ASP A 42 -4.28 0.69 4.97
N GLU A 43 -5.06 1.77 4.85
CA GLU A 43 -4.65 3.10 5.32
C GLU A 43 -4.23 3.04 6.79
N LYS A 44 -5.04 2.42 7.65
CA LYS A 44 -4.73 2.31 9.08
C LYS A 44 -3.46 1.48 9.32
N THR A 45 -3.30 0.37 8.61
CA THR A 45 -2.11 -0.49 8.73
C THR A 45 -0.84 0.25 8.33
N LEU A 46 -0.84 0.97 7.22
CA LEU A 46 0.29 1.78 6.78
C LEU A 46 0.62 2.90 7.77
N ARG A 47 -0.40 3.60 8.28
CA ARG A 47 -0.21 4.64 9.31
C ARG A 47 0.41 4.08 10.58
N MET A 48 -0.08 2.94 11.07
CA MET A 48 0.48 2.26 12.24
C MET A 48 1.91 1.75 12.00
N SER A 49 2.26 1.52 10.74
CA SER A 49 3.59 1.06 10.31
C SER A 49 4.58 2.20 10.06
N GLY A 50 4.18 3.46 10.30
CA GLY A 50 5.06 4.63 10.17
C GLY A 50 5.02 5.32 8.80
N PHE A 51 4.12 4.93 7.90
CA PHE A 51 4.01 5.57 6.59
C PHE A 51 3.53 7.02 6.74
N GLY A 52 4.43 7.98 6.52
CA GLY A 52 4.20 9.41 6.74
C GLY A 52 3.62 10.18 5.55
N ARG A 53 3.59 9.59 4.35
CA ARG A 53 3.12 10.28 3.13
C ARG A 53 1.59 10.28 3.02
N PRO A 54 0.99 11.13 2.17
CA PRO A 54 -0.42 11.03 1.80
C PRO A 54 -0.84 9.61 1.43
N ILE A 55 -2.05 9.21 1.86
CA ILE A 55 -2.67 7.94 1.49
C ILE A 55 -4.02 8.24 0.83
N VAL A 56 -4.23 7.69 -0.35
CA VAL A 56 -5.46 7.85 -1.14
C VAL A 56 -6.21 6.52 -1.15
N ARG A 57 -7.49 6.54 -0.78
CA ARG A 57 -8.36 5.35 -0.84
C ARG A 57 -9.12 5.28 -2.16
N CYS A 58 -9.11 4.11 -2.78
CA CYS A 58 -9.88 3.81 -4.00
C CYS A 58 -11.31 3.39 -3.70
N SER A 59 -11.54 2.63 -2.62
CA SER A 59 -12.89 2.29 -2.18
C SER A 59 -13.50 3.44 -1.37
N GLN A 60 -14.84 3.50 -1.38
CA GLN A 60 -15.62 4.42 -0.55
C GLN A 60 -15.38 5.92 -0.82
N THR A 61 -14.81 6.25 -1.97
CA THR A 61 -14.76 7.62 -2.48
C THR A 61 -16.04 7.94 -3.25
N LYS A 62 -16.58 9.15 -3.08
CA LYS A 62 -17.70 9.67 -3.89
C LYS A 62 -17.27 10.06 -5.32
N ARG A 63 -15.97 10.01 -5.62
CA ARG A 63 -15.39 10.32 -6.93
C ARG A 63 -15.53 9.14 -7.87
N SER A 64 -15.79 9.44 -9.13
CA SER A 64 -15.57 8.50 -10.23
C SER A 64 -14.09 8.10 -10.34
N PHE A 65 -13.83 6.99 -11.03
CA PHE A 65 -12.47 6.54 -11.30
C PHE A 65 -11.63 7.63 -12.00
N GLN A 66 -12.22 8.34 -12.97
CA GLN A 66 -11.51 9.38 -13.72
C GLN A 66 -11.15 10.57 -12.85
N GLU A 67 -12.07 11.02 -11.99
CA GLU A 67 -11.81 12.09 -11.01
C GLU A 67 -10.74 11.69 -10.00
N LEU A 68 -10.67 10.40 -9.61
CA LEU A 68 -9.63 9.88 -8.74
C LEU A 68 -8.25 9.96 -9.43
N VAL A 69 -8.15 9.48 -10.66
CA VAL A 69 -6.92 9.56 -11.48
C VAL A 69 -6.49 11.03 -11.64
N ASP A 70 -7.43 11.92 -11.99
CA ASP A 70 -7.15 13.36 -12.14
C ASP A 70 -6.72 13.99 -10.81
N TYR A 71 -7.33 13.59 -9.70
CA TYR A 71 -6.97 14.06 -8.36
C TYR A 71 -5.53 13.69 -8.00
N ILE A 72 -5.12 12.45 -8.29
CA ILE A 72 -3.79 11.91 -8.02
C ILE A 72 -2.76 12.60 -8.92
N ALA A 73 -2.99 12.60 -10.23
CA ALA A 73 -2.05 13.12 -11.22
C ALA A 73 -1.77 14.64 -11.06
N ARG A 74 -2.69 15.38 -10.46
CA ARG A 74 -2.51 16.82 -10.17
C ARG A 74 -1.69 17.11 -8.91
N ARG A 75 -1.43 16.12 -8.06
CA ARG A 75 -0.86 16.31 -6.71
C ARG A 75 0.44 15.55 -6.46
N PHE A 76 0.64 14.45 -7.15
CA PHE A 76 1.72 13.52 -6.90
C PHE A 76 2.42 13.21 -8.22
N SER A 77 3.72 12.94 -8.16
CA SER A 77 4.54 12.59 -9.33
C SER A 77 5.01 11.14 -9.28
N ARG A 78 5.19 10.60 -8.07
CA ARG A 78 5.52 9.19 -7.81
C ARG A 78 4.56 8.59 -6.80
N VAL A 79 3.92 7.48 -7.13
CA VAL A 79 2.96 6.82 -6.23
C VAL A 79 3.20 5.32 -6.16
N VAL A 80 2.86 4.72 -5.03
CA VAL A 80 2.77 3.26 -4.90
C VAL A 80 1.31 2.84 -4.83
N ILE A 81 0.95 1.76 -5.53
CA ILE A 81 -0.37 1.14 -5.44
C ILE A 81 -0.23 -0.12 -4.56
N LEU A 82 -1.01 -0.17 -3.48
CA LEU A 82 -1.04 -1.29 -2.55
C LEU A 82 -2.46 -1.85 -2.53
N ALA A 83 -2.65 -2.94 -3.27
CA ALA A 83 -3.91 -3.67 -3.37
C ALA A 83 -3.75 -5.09 -2.81
N ASP A 84 -4.87 -5.73 -2.50
CA ASP A 84 -4.88 -7.13 -2.08
C ASP A 84 -4.34 -8.04 -3.19
N PHE A 85 -3.66 -9.11 -2.80
CA PHE A 85 -3.07 -10.09 -3.73
C PHE A 85 -4.13 -11.12 -4.18
N ASP A 86 -5.19 -10.61 -4.80
CA ASP A 86 -6.27 -11.38 -5.43
C ASP A 86 -6.60 -10.82 -6.83
N GLU A 87 -7.43 -11.53 -7.60
CA GLU A 87 -7.77 -11.14 -8.97
C GLU A 87 -8.36 -9.73 -9.08
N LYS A 88 -9.14 -9.32 -8.08
CA LYS A 88 -9.80 -8.02 -8.06
C LYS A 88 -8.80 -6.90 -7.75
N GLY A 89 -7.90 -7.14 -6.80
CA GLY A 89 -6.81 -6.23 -6.48
C GLY A 89 -5.84 -6.06 -7.66
N GLU A 90 -5.55 -7.13 -8.39
CA GLU A 90 -4.77 -7.10 -9.63
C GLU A 90 -5.47 -6.28 -10.72
N GLU A 91 -6.77 -6.48 -10.94
CA GLU A 91 -7.54 -5.70 -11.92
C GLU A 91 -7.50 -4.19 -11.59
N ILE A 92 -7.76 -3.83 -10.33
CA ILE A 92 -7.79 -2.43 -9.88
C ILE A 92 -6.41 -1.78 -10.00
N SER A 93 -5.35 -2.49 -9.55
CA SER A 93 -3.99 -1.96 -9.59
C SER A 93 -3.49 -1.76 -11.01
N ASN A 94 -3.69 -2.73 -11.91
CA ASN A 94 -3.34 -2.62 -13.32
C ASN A 94 -4.08 -1.48 -14.02
N ARG A 95 -5.39 -1.34 -13.72
CA ARG A 95 -6.20 -0.26 -14.29
C ARG A 95 -5.73 1.11 -13.81
N LEU A 96 -5.40 1.27 -12.53
CA LEU A 96 -4.86 2.50 -11.97
C LEU A 96 -3.48 2.83 -12.58
N ALA A 97 -2.56 1.87 -12.57
CA ALA A 97 -1.22 2.03 -13.12
C ALA A 97 -1.26 2.51 -14.56
N THR A 98 -2.02 1.82 -15.43
CA THR A 98 -2.17 2.20 -16.85
C THR A 98 -2.65 3.64 -17.03
N HIS A 99 -3.60 4.11 -16.21
CA HIS A 99 -4.13 5.47 -16.36
C HIS A 99 -3.21 6.52 -15.77
N LEU A 100 -2.50 6.22 -14.69
CA LEU A 100 -1.56 7.12 -14.04
C LEU A 100 -0.27 7.28 -14.87
N GLU A 101 0.25 6.20 -15.45
CA GLU A 101 1.39 6.22 -16.38
C GLU A 101 1.11 7.10 -17.60
N ARG A 102 -0.10 7.00 -18.18
CA ARG A 102 -0.55 7.88 -19.27
C ARG A 102 -0.62 9.37 -18.88
N ARG A 103 -0.60 9.68 -17.59
CA ARG A 103 -0.53 11.04 -17.05
C ARG A 103 0.88 11.43 -16.61
N GLY A 104 1.88 10.61 -16.90
CA GLY A 104 3.28 10.85 -16.55
C GLY A 104 3.61 10.61 -15.07
N ILE A 105 2.75 9.87 -14.36
CA ILE A 105 3.00 9.47 -12.97
C ILE A 105 3.74 8.13 -12.98
N ALA A 106 4.82 8.07 -12.20
CA ALA A 106 5.63 6.88 -12.01
C ALA A 106 5.25 6.10 -10.74
#